data_AF-A0A7J5K0E8-F1
#
_entry.id   AF-A0A7J5K0E8-F1
#
_cell.length_a   1.000
_cell.length_b   1.000
_cell.length_c   1.000
_cell.angle_alpha   90.00
_cell.angle_beta   90.00
_cell.angle_gamma   90.00
#
_symmetry.space_group_name_H-M   'P 1'
#
loop_
_entity.id
_entity.type
_entity.pdbx_description
1 polymer ?
#
loop_
_entity_poly.entity_id
_entity_poly.type
_entity_poly.pdbx_seq_one_letter_code
_entity_poly.pdbx_strand_id
1 'polypeptide(L)'
;MGLLSDLFSFLAEVSDDSYLYSCERWFDNLWKKMYRPYTAEGVLEIRDGKFYKKLYVTFRDDTRIVITDDNDEGKKLHFVNLNSEQKKQLLRDGFLTIKEYE
;
A
#
# COMPACT_ATOMS: atom_id res chain seq x y z
N MET A 1 -10.83 22.10 -1.79
CA MET A 1 -10.30 21.51 -0.54
C MET A 1 -11.42 20.65 0.03
N GLY A 2 -11.27 19.34 0.23
CA GLY A 2 -12.35 18.63 0.93
C GLY A 2 -12.34 17.10 0.95
N LEU A 3 -12.07 16.42 -0.17
CA LEU A 3 -12.33 14.96 -0.21
C LEU A 3 -11.36 14.14 0.64
N LEU A 4 -10.08 14.52 0.69
CA LEU A 4 -9.09 13.81 1.50
C LEU A 4 -9.21 14.17 2.98
N SER A 5 -9.46 15.44 3.33
CA SER A 5 -9.56 15.89 4.73
C SER A 5 -10.73 15.26 5.49
N ASP A 6 -11.88 15.07 4.83
CA ASP A 6 -13.06 14.44 5.45
C ASP A 6 -12.91 12.91 5.59
N LEU A 7 -12.04 12.29 4.80
CA LEU A 7 -11.69 10.88 4.92
C LEU A 7 -10.89 10.60 6.21
N PHE A 8 -10.11 11.59 6.68
CA PHE A 8 -9.15 11.44 7.78
C PHE A 8 -9.73 11.69 9.17
N SER A 9 -10.79 12.48 9.30
CA SER A 9 -11.50 12.69 10.58
C SER A 9 -12.17 11.41 11.10
N PHE A 10 -12.26 10.36 10.26
CA PHE A 10 -12.85 9.06 10.58
C PHE A 10 -11.84 7.98 11.01
N LEU A 11 -10.52 8.26 11.02
CA LEU A 11 -9.47 7.28 11.36
C LEU A 11 -9.33 6.96 12.87
N ALA A 12 -10.39 7.14 13.66
CA ALA A 12 -10.37 6.86 15.08
C ALA A 12 -10.50 5.34 15.35
N GLU A 13 -9.33 4.73 15.53
CA GLU A 13 -9.01 3.72 16.54
C GLU A 13 -9.83 2.41 16.55
N VAL A 14 -9.69 1.60 15.49
CA VAL A 14 -9.68 0.12 15.58
C VAL A 14 -8.72 -0.41 14.53
N SER A 15 -7.51 -0.84 14.89
CA SER A 15 -6.58 -1.45 13.93
C SER A 15 -6.96 -2.90 13.65
N ASP A 16 -6.99 -3.27 12.38
CA ASP A 16 -7.05 -4.66 11.96
C ASP A 16 -5.71 -5.06 11.32
N ASP A 17 -4.75 -5.42 12.18
CA ASP A 17 -3.39 -5.82 11.80
C ASP A 17 -3.37 -6.99 10.80
N SER A 18 -4.48 -7.74 10.71
CA SER A 18 -4.60 -8.86 9.76
C SER A 18 -4.50 -8.43 8.30
N TYR A 19 -4.96 -7.23 7.95
CA TYR A 19 -4.93 -6.75 6.57
C TYR A 19 -3.52 -6.37 6.14
N LEU A 20 -2.80 -5.62 6.97
CA LEU A 20 -1.40 -5.25 6.71
C LEU A 20 -0.53 -6.50 6.58
N TYR A 21 -0.70 -7.46 7.50
CA TYR A 21 0.01 -8.74 7.45
C TYR A 21 -0.32 -9.55 6.18
N SER A 22 -1.58 -9.52 5.73
CA SER A 22 -1.99 -10.15 4.46
C SER A 22 -1.32 -9.49 3.25
N CYS A 23 -1.23 -8.16 3.23
CA CYS A 23 -0.56 -7.41 2.18
C CYS A 23 0.94 -7.73 2.13
N GLU A 24 1.62 -7.73 3.28
CA GLU A 24 3.03 -8.08 3.38
C GLU A 24 3.31 -9.50 2.87
N ARG A 25 2.47 -10.47 3.25
CA ARG A 25 2.58 -11.85 2.74
C ARG A 25 2.38 -11.92 1.24
N TRP A 26 1.45 -11.14 0.69
CA TRP A 26 1.22 -11.08 -0.75
C TRP A 26 2.45 -10.51 -1.48
N PHE A 27 3.04 -9.42 -1.00
CA PHE A 27 4.26 -8.85 -1.57
C PHE A 27 5.44 -9.84 -1.49
N ASP A 28 5.66 -10.48 -0.35
CA ASP A 28 6.74 -11.45 -0.17
C ASP A 28 6.62 -12.63 -1.13
N ASN A 29 5.39 -13.11 -1.35
CA ASN A 29 5.12 -14.20 -2.27
C ASN A 29 5.38 -13.81 -3.73
N LEU A 30 5.07 -12.56 -4.12
CA LEU A 30 5.39 -12.06 -5.45
C LEU A 30 6.89 -11.89 -5.64
N TRP A 31 7.55 -11.19 -4.71
CA TRP A 31 8.99 -10.94 -4.75
C TRP A 31 9.80 -12.22 -4.92
N LYS A 32 9.51 -13.25 -4.10
CA LYS A 32 10.19 -14.56 -4.16
C LYS A 32 10.03 -15.29 -5.48
N LYS A 33 8.97 -15.01 -6.24
CA LYS A 33 8.69 -15.66 -7.53
C LYS A 33 9.28 -14.90 -8.72
N MET A 34 9.75 -13.67 -8.53
CA MET A 34 10.27 -12.86 -9.61
C MET A 34 11.67 -13.29 -10.02
N TYR A 35 11.90 -13.34 -11.33
CA TYR A 35 13.20 -13.63 -11.88
C TYR A 35 13.99 -12.34 -12.10
N ARG A 36 15.08 -12.18 -11.34
CA ARG A 36 16.02 -11.04 -11.41
C ARG A 36 15.37 -9.64 -11.22
N PRO A 37 14.49 -9.44 -10.22
CA PRO A 37 14.09 -8.09 -9.88
C PRO A 37 15.31 -7.30 -9.34
N TYR A 38 15.26 -5.97 -9.42
CA TYR A 38 16.30 -5.10 -8.84
C TYR A 38 15.81 -4.47 -7.53
N THR A 39 14.65 -3.82 -7.55
CA THR A 39 14.01 -3.29 -6.34
C THR A 39 12.50 -3.42 -6.43
N ALA A 40 11.80 -3.38 -5.29
CA ALA A 40 10.35 -3.26 -5.29
C ALA A 40 9.82 -2.47 -4.10
N GLU A 41 8.67 -1.82 -4.28
CA GLU A 41 7.95 -1.05 -3.27
C GLU A 41 6.53 -1.60 -3.15
N GLY A 42 6.24 -2.24 -2.02
CA GLY A 42 4.90 -2.66 -1.63
C GLY A 42 4.16 -1.48 -1.00
N VAL A 43 3.11 -1.02 -1.67
CA VAL A 43 2.33 0.15 -1.26
C VAL A 43 0.86 -0.20 -1.05
N LEU A 44 0.20 0.62 -0.25
CA LEU A 44 -1.25 0.70 -0.16
C LEU A 44 -1.72 1.98 -0.84
N GLU A 45 -2.44 1.84 -1.94
CA GLU A 45 -3.06 2.94 -2.67
C GLU A 45 -4.46 3.21 -2.12
N ILE A 46 -4.82 4.49 -1.99
CA ILE A 46 -6.19 4.87 -1.62
C ILE A 46 -7.03 5.02 -2.86
N ARG A 47 -8.13 4.27 -2.89
CA ARG A 47 -9.20 4.42 -3.88
C ARG A 47 -10.54 4.29 -3.16
N ASP A 48 -11.45 5.21 -3.41
CA ASP A 48 -12.83 5.16 -2.90
C ASP A 48 -12.97 4.90 -1.38
N GLY A 49 -12.08 5.49 -0.56
CA GLY A 49 -12.13 5.32 0.90
C GLY A 49 -11.60 3.97 1.41
N LYS A 50 -10.93 3.20 0.55
CA LYS A 50 -10.27 1.94 0.89
C LYS A 50 -8.80 1.93 0.47
N PHE A 51 -8.00 1.17 1.20
CA PHE A 51 -6.66 0.78 0.85
C PHE A 51 -6.67 -0.45 -0.04
N TYR A 52 -5.88 -0.41 -1.11
CA TYR A 52 -5.65 -1.53 -2.01
C TYR A 52 -4.16 -1.81 -2.11
N LYS A 53 -3.76 -3.08 -2.05
CA LYS A 53 -2.34 -3.44 -2.17
C LYS A 53 -1.87 -3.37 -3.61
N LYS A 54 -0.66 -2.84 -3.78
CA LYS A 54 -0.01 -2.65 -5.06
C LYS A 54 1.49 -2.80 -4.88
N LEU A 55 2.16 -3.42 -5.85
CA LEU A 55 3.60 -3.63 -5.83
C LEU A 55 4.23 -2.96 -7.06
N TYR A 56 5.09 -1.99 -6.82
CA TYR A 56 5.97 -1.45 -7.86
C TYR A 56 7.24 -2.28 -7.90
N VAL A 57 7.68 -2.69 -9.08
CA VAL A 57 8.92 -3.46 -9.24
C VAL A 57 9.76 -2.79 -10.30
N THR A 58 11.03 -2.59 -10.00
CA THR A 58 12.05 -2.13 -10.94
C THR A 58 13.00 -3.28 -11.24
N PHE A 59 13.27 -3.51 -12.52
CA PHE A 59 14.26 -4.47 -12.99
C PHE A 59 15.58 -3.76 -13.29
N ARG A 60 16.65 -4.54 -13.48
CA ARG A 60 18.02 -4.01 -13.70
C ARG A 60 18.19 -3.24 -15.01
N ASP A 61 17.26 -3.42 -15.95
CA ASP A 61 17.19 -2.70 -17.22
C ASP A 61 16.33 -1.42 -17.12
N ASP A 62 16.06 -0.95 -15.90
CA ASP A 62 15.15 0.15 -15.59
C ASP A 62 13.69 -0.09 -15.98
N THR A 63 13.32 -1.30 -16.40
CA THR A 63 11.92 -1.66 -16.64
C THR A 63 11.15 -1.59 -15.33
N ARG A 64 10.04 -0.83 -15.33
CA ARG A 64 9.14 -0.70 -14.18
C ARG A 64 7.82 -1.37 -14.48
N ILE A 65 7.39 -2.27 -13.60
CA ILE A 65 6.07 -2.88 -13.66
C ILE A 65 5.29 -2.57 -12.40
N VAL A 66 3.97 -2.64 -12.53
CA VAL A 66 3.02 -2.42 -11.46
C VAL A 66 2.15 -3.65 -11.36
N ILE A 67 2.10 -4.25 -10.19
CA ILE A 67 1.29 -5.44 -9.92
C ILE A 67 0.21 -5.05 -8.92
N THR A 68 -1.04 -5.29 -9.29
CA THR A 68 -2.21 -5.15 -8.42
C THR A 68 -2.78 -6.52 -8.12
N ASP A 69 -3.49 -6.66 -7.01
CA ASP A 69 -4.29 -7.86 -6.75
C ASP A 69 -5.75 -7.61 -7.12
N ASP A 70 -6.20 -8.24 -8.20
CA ASP A 70 -7.58 -8.12 -8.68
C ASP A 70 -8.60 -8.74 -7.71
N ASN A 71 -8.14 -9.60 -6.79
CA ASN A 71 -8.98 -10.18 -5.72
C ASN A 71 -8.96 -9.34 -4.44
N ASP A 72 -8.33 -8.16 -4.45
CA ASP A 72 -8.33 -7.29 -3.29
C ASP A 72 -9.66 -6.55 -3.16
N GLU A 73 -10.45 -6.93 -2.16
CA GLU A 73 -11.68 -6.21 -1.81
C GLU A 73 -11.41 -4.81 -1.21
N GLY A 74 -10.16 -4.56 -0.83
CA GLY A 74 -9.67 -3.36 -0.19
C GLY A 74 -10.15 -3.21 1.25
N LYS A 75 -9.34 -2.55 2.08
CA LYS A 75 -9.68 -2.31 3.49
C LYS A 75 -10.07 -0.86 3.72
N LYS A 76 -11.21 -0.62 4.36
CA LYS A 76 -11.62 0.76 4.68
C LYS A 76 -10.56 1.44 5.56
N LEU A 77 -10.30 2.68 5.24
CA LEU A 77 -9.25 3.51 5.84
C LEU A 77 -9.27 3.54 7.38
N HIS A 78 -10.45 3.61 7.99
CA HIS A 78 -10.62 3.68 9.46
C HIS A 78 -10.12 2.46 10.22
N PHE A 79 -9.83 1.36 9.53
CA PHE A 79 -9.27 0.16 10.14
C PHE A 79 -7.73 0.10 10.15
N VAL A 80 -7.06 1.12 9.62
CA VAL A 80 -5.60 1.17 9.53
C VAL A 80 -5.08 2.29 10.41
N ASN A 81 -4.28 1.93 11.42
CA ASN A 81 -3.61 2.91 12.25
C ASN A 81 -2.39 3.47 11.52
N LEU A 82 -2.46 4.75 11.14
CA LEU A 82 -1.38 5.46 10.46
C LEU A 82 -0.69 6.40 11.44
N ASN A 83 0.63 6.34 11.50
CA ASN A 83 1.41 7.34 12.22
C ASN A 83 1.41 8.70 11.46
N SER A 84 1.89 9.76 12.11
CA SER A 84 1.85 11.11 11.54
C SER A 84 2.66 11.25 10.24
N GLU A 85 3.75 10.51 10.07
CA GLU A 85 4.56 10.55 8.84
C GLU A 85 3.88 9.81 7.69
N GLN A 86 3.29 8.65 7.98
CA GLN A 86 2.48 7.89 7.03
C GLN A 86 1.28 8.70 6.54
N LYS A 87 0.62 9.46 7.43
CA LYS A 87 -0.44 10.40 7.05
C LYS A 87 0.06 11.50 6.11
N LYS A 88 1.25 12.06 6.35
CA LYS A 88 1.86 13.07 5.47
C LYS A 88 2.20 12.50 4.10
N GLN A 89 2.79 11.30 4.05
CA GLN A 89 3.11 10.61 2.80
C GLN A 89 1.83 10.39 1.99
N LEU A 90 0.80 9.88 2.64
CA LEU A 90 -0.50 9.64 2.02
C LEU A 90 -1.15 10.92 1.45
N LEU A 91 -1.01 12.05 2.15
CA LEU A 91 -1.50 13.36 1.68
C LEU A 91 -0.70 13.89 0.48
N ARG A 92 0.59 13.59 0.43
CA ARG A 92 1.50 14.07 -0.61
C ARG A 92 1.41 13.22 -1.87
N ASP A 93 1.41 11.90 -1.71
CA ASP A 93 1.67 10.94 -2.77
C ASP A 93 0.43 10.10 -3.13
N GLY A 94 -0.60 10.08 -2.27
CA GLY A 94 -1.84 9.31 -2.49
C GLY A 94 -1.71 7.81 -2.22
N PHE A 95 -0.54 7.36 -1.77
CA PHE A 95 -0.28 5.98 -1.36
C PHE A 95 0.62 5.95 -0.13
N LEU A 96 0.66 4.78 0.51
CA LEU A 96 1.49 4.50 1.67
C LEU A 96 2.46 3.38 1.33
N THR A 97 3.76 3.63 1.43
CA THR A 97 4.76 2.56 1.34
C THR A 97 4.76 1.78 2.66
N ILE A 98 4.55 0.47 2.58
CA ILE A 98 4.58 -0.40 3.76
C ILE A 98 5.74 -1.40 3.72
N LYS A 99 6.33 -1.66 2.55
CA LYS A 99 7.49 -2.54 2.43
C LYS A 99 8.36 -2.19 1.23
N GLU A 100 9.67 -2.31 1.40
CA GLU A 100 10.66 -2.11 0.34
C GLU A 100 11.52 -3.38 0.20
N TYR A 101 11.96 -3.66 -1.01
CA TYR A 101 12.75 -4.84 -1.37
C TYR A 101 13.94 -4.42 -2.23
N GLU A 102 15.08 -5.07 -1.98
CA GLU A 102 16.36 -4.94 -2.70
C GLU A 102 16.94 -6.34 -3.02
#